data_AF-A0A8D8E5Z6-F1
#
_entry.id   AF-A0A8D8E5Z6-F1
#
_cell.length_a   1.000
_cell.length_b   1.000
_cell.length_c   1.000
_cell.angle_alpha   90.00
_cell.angle_beta   90.00
_cell.angle_gamma   90.00
#
_symmetry.space_group_name_H-M   'P 1'
#
loop_
_entity.id
_entity.type
_entity.pdbx_description
1 polymer ?
#
loop_
_entity_poly.entity_id
_entity_poly.type
_entity_poly.pdbx_seq_one_letter_code
_entity_poly.pdbx_strand_id
1 'polypeptide(L)'
;MYWNPNHADNESEDDQEFGFGGREGLLALIDCSDSMFNEASGKHNFREALELIEAVMKNKIITSDKDLIGIVLYNTEHSPPPPDDTEIETGIVVPKHTAIFMPLASPSADSIRKVINFRESEDLFDFGRKFGHSSDSNFSDVLWLCSRLFTRCGYKLEQSSIVLFTSNDEPHSAGSYQYQQSYVKARDLQQLGVNLVLVPMVAEFDGSKFYQEFICTVADEDPEQFRFPCYQESRDCLLNRIFRRDFRKKALSHINFQLSEDVALGVNIYSLSRKTKYPAKVNLLRETNEVIISKRSYQVATDEENETGFVSQPLLPGNQRKTQNIGGEKITFTVDEVTNMKQMLPPGIRLLGFKPMSKVSLVNHLRSSLFLYPDENSISGSTTLFRALYEKCLAKHKAAYCMLTMRRKQPSKLIALIPQECCYDDDGEPFRHSGFRIEFIPYAADIRKLDVLERPPPSVTQEQVDVFKSVVKKIKFKFHPSQFDNPVLMTVYTNIEALLFNRAEEVYDSTKSDLDRIDAKLEPFMETIRELLGEDGTDGPKKRTKAPTGEGPSAKVPKVTAEVNPTAIVESVRNGKTTGLLVGTLRAYLQQQGVDGTAKMNKAALIDQVKQLHDL
;
A
#
# COMPACT_ATOMS: atom_id res chain seq x y z
N MET A 1 4.07 -0.98 35.24
CA MET A 1 4.40 -1.31 33.84
C MET A 1 3.92 -2.71 33.57
N TYR A 2 2.70 -2.88 33.05
CA TYR A 2 2.21 -4.17 32.56
C TYR A 2 2.65 -4.31 31.12
N TRP A 3 3.78 -4.98 30.93
CA TRP A 3 4.26 -5.41 29.62
C TRP A 3 3.41 -6.62 29.21
N ASN A 4 2.49 -6.43 28.26
CA ASN A 4 1.60 -7.48 27.77
C ASN A 4 2.31 -8.26 26.64
N PRO A 5 2.71 -9.53 26.85
CA PRO A 5 3.52 -10.28 25.89
C PRO A 5 2.73 -10.74 24.65
N ASN A 6 1.41 -10.60 24.64
CA ASN A 6 0.55 -11.23 23.63
C ASN A 6 0.31 -10.40 22.34
N HIS A 7 0.93 -9.22 22.21
CA HIS A 7 0.68 -8.34 21.06
C HIS A 7 1.84 -8.21 20.06
N ALA A 8 3.05 -8.68 20.37
CA ALA A 8 4.21 -8.43 19.49
C ALA A 8 4.34 -9.45 18.33
N ASP A 9 3.78 -10.65 18.45
CA ASP A 9 4.02 -11.73 17.47
C ASP A 9 2.86 -12.01 16.50
N ASN A 10 1.68 -11.38 16.67
CA ASN A 10 0.55 -11.62 15.76
C ASN A 10 0.46 -10.63 14.59
N GLU A 11 1.08 -9.44 14.66
CA GLU A 11 1.14 -8.54 13.51
C GLU A 11 2.03 -9.13 12.39
N SER A 12 3.04 -9.94 12.74
CA SER A 12 3.95 -10.55 11.78
C SER A 12 3.36 -11.77 11.03
N GLU A 13 2.41 -12.50 11.62
CA GLU A 13 1.73 -13.63 10.94
C GLU A 13 0.70 -13.17 9.90
N ASP A 14 0.10 -12.00 10.08
CA ASP A 14 -0.84 -11.38 9.10
C ASP A 14 -0.13 -10.57 8.01
N ASP A 15 1.12 -10.18 8.25
CA ASP A 15 2.03 -9.61 7.26
C ASP A 15 2.75 -10.69 6.42
N GLN A 16 2.35 -11.96 6.57
CA GLN A 16 2.72 -13.01 5.63
C GLN A 16 2.32 -12.56 4.23
N GLU A 17 3.35 -12.46 3.38
CA GLU A 17 3.23 -12.05 1.99
C GLU A 17 2.10 -12.82 1.31
N PHE A 18 1.04 -12.11 0.94
CA PHE A 18 0.34 -12.46 -0.29
C PHE A 18 1.35 -12.25 -1.41
N GLY A 19 2.20 -13.25 -1.61
CA GLY A 19 3.04 -13.36 -2.79
C GLY A 19 2.09 -13.53 -3.96
N PHE A 20 1.79 -12.43 -4.63
CA PHE A 20 1.12 -12.50 -5.91
C PHE A 20 2.08 -13.22 -6.86
N GLY A 21 1.82 -14.50 -7.11
CA GLY A 21 2.57 -15.31 -8.05
C GLY A 21 2.08 -15.03 -9.46
N GLY A 22 2.99 -14.82 -10.39
CA GLY A 22 2.68 -14.54 -11.79
C GLY A 22 3.71 -13.58 -12.38
N ARG A 23 3.98 -13.70 -13.68
CA ARG A 23 4.78 -12.74 -14.43
C ARG A 23 3.85 -11.94 -15.30
N GLU A 24 3.98 -10.62 -15.30
CA GLU A 24 3.38 -9.79 -16.34
C GLU A 24 4.36 -9.66 -17.51
N GLY A 25 3.88 -9.82 -18.74
CA GLY A 25 4.61 -9.47 -19.94
C GLY A 25 4.11 -8.14 -20.48
N LEU A 26 5.01 -7.19 -20.71
CA LEU A 26 4.72 -5.90 -21.33
C LEU A 26 5.52 -5.76 -22.63
N LEU A 27 4.85 -5.46 -23.73
CA LEU A 27 5.50 -5.11 -24.99
C LEU A 27 5.26 -3.63 -25.28
N ALA A 28 6.33 -2.84 -25.33
CA ALA A 28 6.28 -1.49 -25.87
C ALA A 28 6.39 -1.57 -27.39
N LEU A 29 5.31 -1.21 -28.07
CA LEU A 29 5.21 -1.20 -29.52
C LEU A 29 5.32 0.25 -30.00
N ILE A 30 6.42 0.58 -30.67
CA ILE A 30 6.73 1.97 -31.07
C ILE A 30 6.59 2.12 -32.58
N ASP A 31 5.81 3.11 -32.99
CA ASP A 31 5.71 3.54 -34.39
C ASP A 31 7.00 4.23 -34.84
N CYS A 32 7.54 3.79 -35.97
CA CYS A 32 8.73 4.36 -36.58
C CYS A 32 8.50 5.09 -37.90
N SER A 33 7.23 5.46 -38.21
CA SER A 33 6.92 6.35 -39.32
C SER A 33 7.62 7.72 -39.18
N ASP A 34 7.83 8.43 -40.29
CA ASP A 34 8.46 9.76 -40.29
C ASP A 34 7.76 10.76 -39.35
N SER A 35 6.44 10.64 -39.17
CA SER A 35 5.65 11.49 -38.27
C SER A 35 6.06 11.38 -36.80
N MET A 36 6.76 10.32 -36.38
CA MET A 36 7.28 10.16 -35.02
C MET A 36 8.65 10.85 -34.80
N PHE A 37 9.33 11.24 -35.87
CA PHE A 37 10.65 11.88 -35.85
C PHE A 37 10.60 13.38 -36.20
N ASN A 38 9.47 13.86 -36.72
CA ASN A 38 9.27 15.27 -37.05
C ASN A 38 9.22 16.16 -35.81
N GLU A 39 10.12 17.15 -35.73
CA GLU A 39 10.21 18.13 -34.64
C GLU A 39 9.25 19.33 -34.79
N ALA A 40 8.20 19.20 -35.62
CA ALA A 40 7.33 20.33 -35.97
C ALA A 40 6.63 21.00 -34.77
N SER A 41 6.52 20.30 -33.64
CA SER A 41 5.99 20.77 -32.35
C SER A 41 7.08 21.14 -31.32
N GLY A 42 8.36 21.18 -31.72
CA GLY A 42 9.50 21.41 -30.84
C GLY A 42 9.88 20.20 -29.96
N LYS A 43 9.32 19.01 -30.23
CA LYS A 43 9.57 17.77 -29.50
C LYS A 43 9.79 16.60 -30.47
N HIS A 44 10.73 15.73 -30.14
CA HIS A 44 11.02 14.52 -30.89
C HIS A 44 10.23 13.34 -30.29
N ASN A 45 9.03 13.06 -30.82
CA ASN A 45 8.07 12.11 -30.25
C ASN A 45 8.67 10.72 -29.99
N PHE A 46 9.49 10.20 -30.91
CA PHE A 46 10.17 8.91 -30.70
C PHE A 46 11.11 8.90 -29.48
N ARG A 47 11.86 9.99 -29.22
CA ARG A 47 12.71 10.11 -28.02
C ARG A 47 11.87 10.21 -26.74
N GLU A 48 10.71 10.87 -26.80
CA GLU A 48 9.77 10.90 -25.69
C GLU A 48 9.18 9.50 -25.41
N ALA A 49 8.85 8.71 -26.44
CA ALA A 49 8.43 7.33 -26.26
C ALA A 49 9.51 6.50 -25.53
N LEU A 50 10.79 6.67 -25.89
CA LEU A 50 11.91 6.01 -25.19
C LEU A 50 12.05 6.48 -23.73
N GLU A 51 11.84 7.77 -23.45
CA GLU A 51 11.82 8.30 -22.08
C GLU A 51 10.67 7.70 -21.24
N LEU A 52 9.47 7.58 -21.82
CA LEU A 52 8.35 6.93 -21.15
C LEU A 52 8.62 5.44 -20.89
N ILE A 53 9.24 4.74 -21.84
CA ILE A 53 9.63 3.33 -21.66
C ILE A 53 10.71 3.19 -20.59
N GLU A 54 11.70 4.07 -20.54
CA GLU A 54 12.71 4.11 -19.47
C GLU A 54 12.02 4.22 -18.10
N ALA A 55 11.08 5.16 -17.95
CA ALA A 55 10.30 5.31 -16.72
C ALA A 55 9.53 4.02 -16.38
N VAL A 56 8.84 3.41 -17.34
CA VAL A 56 8.12 2.13 -17.14
C VAL A 56 9.06 1.01 -16.70
N MET A 57 10.26 0.90 -17.30
CA MET A 57 11.25 -0.12 -16.93
C MET A 57 11.75 0.07 -15.49
N LYS A 58 12.07 1.31 -15.09
CA LYS A 58 12.46 1.62 -13.71
C LYS A 58 11.35 1.25 -12.71
N ASN A 59 10.10 1.55 -13.05
CA ASN A 59 8.94 1.24 -12.21
C ASN A 59 8.74 -0.26 -12.05
N LYS A 60 8.93 -1.02 -13.13
CA LYS A 60 8.80 -2.48 -13.10
C LYS A 60 9.83 -3.11 -12.18
N ILE A 61 11.07 -2.62 -12.14
CA ILE A 61 12.08 -3.08 -11.16
C ILE A 61 11.61 -2.86 -9.71
N ILE A 62 10.94 -1.73 -9.43
CA ILE A 62 10.42 -1.40 -8.08
C ILE A 62 9.20 -2.26 -7.69
N THR A 63 8.39 -2.66 -8.67
CA THR A 63 7.10 -3.30 -8.47
C THR A 63 7.17 -4.83 -8.53
N SER A 64 7.87 -5.41 -9.51
CA SER A 64 8.15 -6.84 -9.63
C SER A 64 9.40 -7.12 -10.46
N ASP A 65 10.37 -7.81 -9.86
CA ASP A 65 11.60 -8.27 -10.51
C ASP A 65 11.39 -9.43 -11.51
N LYS A 66 10.19 -10.03 -11.51
CA LYS A 66 9.86 -11.20 -12.35
C LYS A 66 9.15 -10.84 -13.65
N ASP A 67 8.66 -9.61 -13.76
CA ASP A 67 7.96 -9.14 -14.95
C ASP A 67 8.92 -9.07 -16.14
N LEU A 68 8.36 -9.19 -17.35
CA LEU A 68 9.10 -9.16 -18.60
C LEU A 68 8.72 -7.92 -19.40
N ILE A 69 9.71 -7.27 -19.99
CA ILE A 69 9.53 -6.12 -20.87
C ILE A 69 10.25 -6.38 -22.19
N GLY A 70 9.58 -6.10 -23.31
CA GLY A 70 10.19 -6.11 -24.64
C GLY A 70 9.87 -4.82 -25.39
N ILE A 71 10.70 -4.49 -26.38
CA ILE A 71 10.50 -3.33 -27.27
C ILE A 71 10.46 -3.84 -28.71
N VAL A 72 9.35 -3.55 -29.38
CA VAL A 72 9.12 -3.84 -30.80
C VAL A 72 8.95 -2.53 -31.55
N LEU A 73 9.66 -2.40 -32.66
CA LEU A 73 9.55 -1.29 -33.59
C LEU A 73 8.74 -1.76 -34.80
N TYR A 74 7.78 -0.96 -35.25
CA TYR A 74 7.05 -1.20 -36.49
C TYR A 74 7.10 0.04 -37.37
N ASN A 75 6.73 -0.08 -38.65
CA ASN A 75 6.96 0.97 -39.64
C ASN A 75 8.45 1.25 -39.89
N THR A 76 9.28 0.20 -39.85
CA THR A 76 10.71 0.31 -40.23
C THR A 76 10.90 0.04 -41.73
N GLU A 77 11.88 0.66 -42.37
CA GLU A 77 12.23 0.36 -43.78
C GLU A 77 12.91 -1.02 -43.89
N HIS A 78 13.81 -1.28 -42.95
CA HIS A 78 14.58 -2.50 -42.82
C HIS A 78 14.04 -3.32 -41.64
N SER A 79 14.03 -4.65 -41.81
CA SER A 79 13.68 -5.61 -40.77
C SER A 79 14.93 -6.38 -40.36
N PRO A 80 15.82 -5.77 -39.55
CA PRO A 80 17.04 -6.42 -39.12
C PRO A 80 16.71 -7.67 -38.28
N PRO A 81 17.61 -8.67 -38.28
CA PRO A 81 17.44 -9.84 -37.44
C PRO A 81 17.43 -9.43 -35.95
N PRO A 82 16.75 -10.17 -35.08
CA PRO A 82 16.74 -9.92 -33.65
C PRO A 82 18.16 -9.89 -33.05
N PRO A 83 18.38 -9.11 -31.98
CA PRO A 83 19.71 -8.83 -31.44
C PRO A 83 20.42 -10.02 -30.75
N ASP A 84 19.80 -11.19 -30.64
CA ASP A 84 20.33 -12.42 -30.03
C ASP A 84 19.77 -13.66 -30.78
N ASP A 85 20.35 -14.87 -30.58
CA ASP A 85 19.92 -16.19 -31.13
C ASP A 85 18.47 -16.62 -30.77
N THR A 86 17.63 -15.69 -30.33
CA THR A 86 16.20 -15.85 -30.11
C THR A 86 15.47 -16.47 -31.30
N GLU A 87 15.87 -16.21 -32.55
CA GLU A 87 15.28 -16.89 -33.72
C GLU A 87 15.56 -18.41 -33.72
N ILE A 88 16.76 -18.82 -33.30
CA ILE A 88 17.20 -20.22 -33.34
C ILE A 88 16.53 -21.04 -32.23
N GLU A 89 16.34 -20.48 -31.04
CA GLU A 89 15.70 -21.17 -29.93
C GLU A 89 14.16 -21.11 -29.96
N THR A 90 13.57 -20.03 -30.52
CA THR A 90 12.12 -19.80 -30.43
C THR A 90 11.38 -19.94 -31.76
N GLY A 91 12.05 -19.98 -32.92
CA GLY A 91 11.42 -20.12 -34.24
C GLY A 91 10.43 -19.00 -34.60
N ILE A 92 10.63 -17.79 -34.07
CA ILE A 92 9.82 -16.60 -34.35
C ILE A 92 10.26 -16.02 -35.70
N VAL A 93 9.30 -15.70 -36.56
CA VAL A 93 9.55 -15.03 -37.84
C VAL A 93 9.13 -13.58 -37.70
N VAL A 94 10.06 -12.65 -37.91
CA VAL A 94 9.81 -11.20 -37.86
C VAL A 94 9.16 -10.76 -39.18
N PRO A 95 7.94 -10.19 -39.18
CA PRO A 95 7.31 -9.65 -40.37
C PRO A 95 8.10 -8.50 -41.01
N LYS A 96 7.85 -8.23 -42.29
CA LYS A 96 8.41 -7.05 -42.96
C LYS A 96 7.98 -5.76 -42.26
N HIS A 97 8.83 -4.74 -42.33
CA HIS A 97 8.63 -3.44 -41.71
C HIS A 97 8.49 -3.47 -40.17
N THR A 98 9.03 -4.52 -39.55
CA THR A 98 9.12 -4.64 -38.09
C THR A 98 10.53 -5.02 -37.65
N ALA A 99 10.86 -4.69 -36.39
CA ALA A 99 12.11 -5.06 -35.76
C ALA A 99 11.93 -5.30 -34.26
N ILE A 100 12.65 -6.28 -33.69
CA ILE A 100 12.69 -6.51 -32.24
C ILE A 100 13.91 -5.78 -31.70
N PHE A 101 13.71 -4.66 -30.99
CA PHE A 101 14.82 -3.90 -30.41
C PHE A 101 15.31 -4.52 -29.09
N MET A 102 14.37 -5.01 -28.28
CA MET A 102 14.65 -5.83 -27.09
C MET A 102 13.66 -7.00 -27.02
N PRO A 103 14.14 -8.24 -26.85
CA PRO A 103 13.25 -9.38 -26.64
C PRO A 103 12.52 -9.26 -25.31
N LEU A 104 11.42 -10.01 -25.15
CA LEU A 104 10.64 -10.01 -23.92
C LEU A 104 11.42 -10.71 -22.80
N ALA A 105 12.08 -9.92 -21.95
CA ALA A 105 12.98 -10.39 -20.89
C ALA A 105 12.84 -9.56 -19.61
N SER A 106 13.37 -10.05 -18.49
CA SER A 106 13.34 -9.30 -17.23
C SER A 106 14.19 -8.03 -17.33
N PRO A 107 13.68 -6.87 -16.89
CA PRO A 107 14.40 -5.61 -16.99
C PRO A 107 15.68 -5.66 -16.14
N SER A 108 16.81 -5.26 -16.74
CA SER A 108 18.11 -5.17 -16.09
C SER A 108 18.71 -3.78 -16.23
N ALA A 109 19.73 -3.47 -15.44
CA ALA A 109 20.47 -2.21 -15.56
C ALA A 109 21.05 -2.02 -16.97
N ASP A 110 21.51 -3.10 -17.61
CA ASP A 110 22.03 -3.07 -18.98
C ASP A 110 20.92 -2.82 -20.02
N SER A 111 19.74 -3.42 -19.81
CA SER A 111 18.58 -3.18 -20.68
C SER A 111 18.13 -1.73 -20.61
N ILE A 112 18.08 -1.14 -19.40
CA ILE A 112 17.75 0.28 -19.22
C ILE A 112 18.84 1.16 -19.85
N ARG A 113 20.12 0.84 -19.64
CA ARG A 113 21.23 1.57 -20.26
C ARG A 113 21.16 1.52 -21.79
N LYS A 114 20.73 0.40 -22.37
CA LYS A 114 20.51 0.27 -23.83
C LYS A 114 19.45 1.26 -24.33
N VAL A 115 18.35 1.43 -23.59
CA VAL A 115 17.28 2.41 -23.93
C VAL A 115 17.77 3.85 -23.74
N ILE A 116 18.46 4.15 -22.63
CA ILE A 116 19.05 5.48 -22.37
C ILE A 116 20.01 5.87 -23.49
N ASN A 117 20.95 4.98 -23.82
CA ASN A 117 21.94 5.23 -24.87
C ASN A 117 21.28 5.40 -26.25
N PHE A 118 20.19 4.67 -26.51
CA PHE A 118 19.44 4.79 -27.76
C PHE A 118 18.76 6.16 -27.86
N ARG A 119 18.16 6.65 -26.76
CA ARG A 119 17.55 7.99 -26.70
C ARG A 119 18.59 9.11 -26.84
N GLU A 120 19.71 8.99 -26.13
CA GLU A 120 20.75 10.03 -26.02
C GLU A 120 21.69 10.08 -27.24
N SER A 121 21.69 9.04 -28.08
CA SER A 121 22.44 9.02 -29.34
C SER A 121 21.89 10.06 -30.32
N GLU A 122 22.79 10.88 -30.88
CA GLU A 122 22.45 11.93 -31.84
C GLU A 122 21.79 11.36 -33.11
N ASP A 123 22.32 10.24 -33.61
CA ASP A 123 21.88 9.52 -34.81
C ASP A 123 20.97 8.32 -34.51
N LEU A 124 20.56 8.14 -33.25
CA LEU A 124 19.75 7.01 -32.78
C LEU A 124 20.32 5.65 -33.22
N PHE A 125 21.63 5.44 -33.01
CA PHE A 125 22.36 4.24 -33.43
C PHE A 125 22.27 3.96 -34.93
N ASP A 126 22.59 4.97 -35.76
CA ASP A 126 22.50 4.91 -37.22
C ASP A 126 21.10 4.44 -37.67
N PHE A 127 20.04 5.02 -37.08
CA PHE A 127 18.66 4.55 -37.23
C PHE A 127 18.26 4.42 -38.69
N GLY A 128 18.59 5.42 -39.51
CA GLY A 128 18.25 5.44 -40.94
C GLY A 128 18.78 4.23 -41.70
N ARG A 129 20.02 3.79 -41.41
CA ARG A 129 20.61 2.63 -42.09
C ARG A 129 20.20 1.30 -41.47
N LYS A 130 19.96 1.26 -40.15
CA LYS A 130 19.69 0.01 -39.43
C LYS A 130 18.23 -0.39 -39.44
N PHE A 131 17.34 0.59 -39.29
CA PHE A 131 15.89 0.41 -39.22
C PHE A 131 15.18 1.16 -40.33
N GLY A 132 15.52 2.44 -40.56
CA GLY A 132 14.85 3.31 -41.53
C GLY A 132 13.37 3.55 -41.19
N HIS A 133 12.69 4.36 -42.00
CA HIS A 133 11.29 4.75 -41.81
C HIS A 133 10.41 4.19 -42.93
N SER A 134 9.20 3.75 -42.59
CA SER A 134 8.21 3.27 -43.54
C SER A 134 6.81 3.64 -43.07
N SER A 135 5.82 3.50 -43.95
CA SER A 135 4.39 3.53 -43.61
C SER A 135 3.63 2.31 -44.16
N ASP A 136 4.38 1.32 -44.68
CA ASP A 136 3.82 0.17 -45.40
C ASP A 136 3.57 -1.04 -44.50
N SER A 137 3.74 -0.92 -43.18
CA SER A 137 3.55 -2.05 -42.28
C SER A 137 2.08 -2.46 -42.17
N ASN A 138 1.83 -3.77 -42.20
CA ASN A 138 0.49 -4.30 -41.92
C ASN A 138 0.31 -4.46 -40.41
N PHE A 139 -0.61 -3.69 -39.83
CA PHE A 139 -0.83 -3.68 -38.38
C PHE A 139 -1.26 -5.05 -37.85
N SER A 140 -2.00 -5.84 -38.64
CA SER A 140 -2.32 -7.24 -38.30
C SER A 140 -1.07 -8.09 -38.08
N ASP A 141 -0.04 -7.94 -38.91
CA ASP A 141 1.19 -8.73 -38.81
C ASP A 141 2.04 -8.28 -37.61
N VAL A 142 2.04 -6.98 -37.30
CA VAL A 142 2.66 -6.41 -36.10
C VAL A 142 2.04 -7.02 -34.83
N LEU A 143 0.72 -7.03 -34.73
CA LEU A 143 0.01 -7.59 -33.57
C LEU A 143 0.18 -9.11 -33.47
N TRP A 144 0.30 -9.79 -34.61
CA TRP A 144 0.63 -11.22 -34.65
C TRP A 144 2.02 -11.49 -34.06
N LEU A 145 3.02 -10.67 -34.40
CA LEU A 145 4.36 -10.76 -33.81
C LEU A 145 4.30 -10.57 -32.29
N CYS A 146 3.57 -9.56 -31.80
CA CYS A 146 3.39 -9.32 -30.36
C CYS A 146 2.76 -10.54 -29.65
N SER A 147 1.69 -11.10 -30.23
CA SER A 147 1.03 -12.30 -29.70
C SER A 147 1.99 -13.50 -29.63
N ARG A 148 2.84 -13.65 -30.65
CA ARG A 148 3.84 -14.72 -30.72
C ARG A 148 4.92 -14.55 -29.65
N LEU A 149 5.37 -13.32 -29.40
CA LEU A 149 6.35 -13.00 -28.35
C LEU A 149 5.82 -13.36 -26.96
N PHE A 150 4.57 -13.06 -26.64
CA PHE A 150 3.95 -13.48 -25.37
C PHE A 150 3.87 -15.00 -25.25
N THR A 151 3.45 -15.69 -26.32
CA THR A 151 3.28 -17.15 -26.29
C THR A 151 4.61 -17.90 -26.18
N ARG A 152 5.70 -17.33 -26.71
CA ARG A 152 7.01 -17.97 -26.81
C ARG A 152 8.08 -17.41 -25.87
N CYS A 153 7.71 -16.60 -24.88
CA CYS A 153 8.66 -16.04 -23.92
C CYS A 153 9.21 -17.06 -22.90
N GLY A 154 8.82 -18.34 -22.99
CA GLY A 154 9.28 -19.39 -22.08
C GLY A 154 8.66 -19.37 -20.69
N TYR A 155 7.74 -18.45 -20.42
CA TYR A 155 7.08 -18.30 -19.12
C TYR A 155 5.57 -18.32 -19.27
N LYS A 156 4.88 -18.85 -18.26
CA LYS A 156 3.43 -18.69 -18.13
C LYS A 156 3.15 -17.28 -17.60
N LEU A 157 2.68 -16.40 -18.49
CA LEU A 157 2.28 -15.05 -18.14
C LEU A 157 0.91 -15.08 -17.45
N GLU A 158 0.80 -14.34 -16.35
CA GLU A 158 -0.50 -14.09 -15.69
C GLU A 158 -1.26 -12.99 -16.45
N GLN A 159 -0.51 -12.05 -17.03
CA GLN A 159 -1.04 -10.94 -17.80
C GLN A 159 -0.09 -10.59 -18.95
N SER A 160 -0.67 -10.17 -20.07
CA SER A 160 0.06 -9.68 -21.24
C SER A 160 -0.51 -8.33 -21.64
N SER A 161 0.34 -7.32 -21.79
CA SER A 161 -0.05 -5.95 -22.06
C SER A 161 0.79 -5.39 -23.22
N ILE A 162 0.15 -4.82 -24.24
CA ILE A 162 0.80 -4.08 -25.32
C ILE A 162 0.60 -2.59 -25.03
N VAL A 163 1.70 -1.82 -25.02
CA VAL A 163 1.66 -0.36 -24.93
C VAL A 163 2.08 0.20 -26.28
N LEU A 164 1.14 0.77 -27.02
CA LEU A 164 1.33 1.29 -28.36
C LEU A 164 1.63 2.79 -28.33
N PHE A 165 2.77 3.21 -28.87
CA PHE A 165 3.17 4.61 -29.02
C PHE A 165 3.10 4.98 -30.50
N THR A 166 2.19 5.87 -30.88
CA THR A 166 2.01 6.28 -32.29
C THR A 166 1.48 7.71 -32.41
N SER A 167 1.87 8.39 -33.48
CA SER A 167 1.31 9.68 -33.89
C SER A 167 0.29 9.57 -35.02
N ASN A 168 0.06 8.36 -35.55
CA ASN A 168 -0.89 8.11 -36.62
C ASN A 168 -2.23 7.62 -36.04
N ASP A 169 -3.31 8.37 -36.29
CA ASP A 169 -4.66 8.05 -35.81
C ASP A 169 -5.44 7.12 -36.75
N GLU A 170 -4.99 6.95 -37.99
CA GLU A 170 -5.57 6.07 -39.00
C GLU A 170 -4.48 5.17 -39.62
N PRO A 171 -4.10 4.05 -38.96
CA PRO A 171 -3.07 3.15 -39.46
C PRO A 171 -3.44 2.49 -40.79
N HIS A 172 -4.74 2.24 -41.01
CA HIS A 172 -5.28 1.70 -42.25
C HIS A 172 -6.58 2.42 -42.59
N SER A 173 -6.78 2.75 -43.86
CA SER A 173 -8.00 3.40 -44.31
C SER A 173 -9.23 2.52 -44.12
N ALA A 174 -10.34 3.14 -43.73
CA ALA A 174 -11.61 2.45 -43.51
C ALA A 174 -12.03 1.63 -44.75
N GLY A 175 -12.30 0.34 -44.55
CA GLY A 175 -12.71 -0.58 -45.61
C GLY A 175 -11.59 -1.23 -46.41
N SER A 176 -10.32 -0.90 -46.14
CA SER A 176 -9.18 -1.63 -46.70
C SER A 176 -9.10 -3.08 -46.18
N TYR A 177 -8.41 -3.95 -46.90
CA TYR A 177 -8.20 -5.33 -46.48
C TYR A 177 -7.42 -5.39 -45.15
N GLN A 178 -6.40 -4.55 -45.00
CA GLN A 178 -5.57 -4.43 -43.79
C GLN A 178 -6.38 -3.94 -42.58
N TYR A 179 -7.31 -3.02 -42.79
CA TYR A 179 -8.26 -2.59 -41.76
C TYR A 179 -9.05 -3.80 -41.22
N GLN A 180 -9.67 -4.58 -42.10
CA GLN A 180 -10.45 -5.76 -41.70
C GLN A 180 -9.60 -6.81 -40.98
N GLN A 181 -8.38 -7.08 -41.47
CA GLN A 181 -7.46 -8.02 -40.82
C GLN A 181 -7.07 -7.58 -39.41
N SER A 182 -6.89 -6.27 -39.19
CA SER A 182 -6.57 -5.72 -37.88
C SER A 182 -7.66 -6.04 -36.86
N TYR A 183 -8.95 -5.90 -37.21
CA TYR A 183 -10.06 -6.23 -36.32
C TYR A 183 -10.22 -7.74 -36.05
N VAL A 184 -9.85 -8.60 -37.00
CA VAL A 184 -9.76 -10.04 -36.74
C VAL A 184 -8.70 -10.30 -35.66
N LYS A 185 -7.54 -9.64 -35.76
CA LYS A 185 -6.49 -9.74 -34.74
C LYS A 185 -6.87 -9.11 -33.41
N ALA A 186 -7.69 -8.06 -33.39
CA ALA A 186 -8.23 -7.49 -32.16
C ALA A 186 -9.02 -8.55 -31.35
N ARG A 187 -9.87 -9.34 -32.03
CA ARG A 187 -10.62 -10.45 -31.41
C ARG A 187 -9.70 -11.58 -30.94
N ASP A 188 -8.63 -11.87 -31.69
CA ASP A 188 -7.62 -12.84 -31.25
C ASP A 188 -6.94 -12.37 -29.95
N LEU A 189 -6.57 -11.09 -29.85
CA LEU A 189 -5.98 -10.49 -28.65
C LEU A 189 -6.95 -10.53 -27.46
N GLN A 190 -8.23 -10.23 -27.68
CA GLN A 190 -9.30 -10.36 -26.69
C GLN A 190 -9.37 -11.79 -26.14
N GLN A 191 -9.38 -12.80 -27.01
CA GLN A 191 -9.42 -14.22 -26.62
C GLN A 191 -8.16 -14.65 -25.85
N LEU A 192 -7.00 -14.10 -26.20
CA LEU A 192 -5.75 -14.31 -25.49
C LEU A 192 -5.68 -13.54 -24.16
N GLY A 193 -6.64 -12.66 -23.88
CA GLY A 193 -6.67 -11.81 -22.69
C GLY A 193 -5.54 -10.77 -22.69
N VAL A 194 -5.05 -10.37 -23.86
CA VAL A 194 -4.01 -9.34 -24.01
C VAL A 194 -4.65 -7.96 -23.86
N ASN A 195 -4.12 -7.16 -22.94
CA ASN A 195 -4.54 -5.78 -22.78
C ASN A 195 -3.81 -4.88 -23.79
N LEU A 196 -4.49 -3.88 -24.34
CA LEU A 196 -3.89 -2.89 -25.23
C LEU A 196 -4.07 -1.48 -24.64
N VAL A 197 -2.96 -0.79 -24.47
CA VAL A 197 -2.92 0.60 -24.00
C VAL A 197 -2.34 1.45 -25.11
N LEU A 198 -3.10 2.44 -25.56
CA LEU A 198 -2.63 3.42 -26.54
C LEU A 198 -2.06 4.64 -25.84
N VAL A 199 -0.91 5.11 -26.32
CA VAL A 199 -0.27 6.38 -25.94
C VAL A 199 -0.24 7.25 -27.21
N PRO A 200 -1.21 8.16 -27.37
CA PRO A 200 -1.22 9.10 -28.49
C PRO A 200 -0.02 10.02 -28.38
N MET A 201 0.84 10.10 -29.40
CA MET A 201 2.08 10.90 -29.34
C MET A 201 1.93 12.33 -29.90
N VAL A 202 0.69 12.75 -30.18
CA VAL A 202 0.35 14.09 -30.65
C VAL A 202 -0.87 14.61 -29.88
N ALA A 203 -0.95 15.92 -29.70
CA ALA A 203 -2.04 16.55 -28.95
C ALA A 203 -3.40 16.43 -29.67
N GLU A 204 -3.41 16.57 -30.99
CA GLU A 204 -4.58 16.41 -31.85
C GLU A 204 -4.61 14.97 -32.41
N PHE A 205 -5.07 14.02 -31.59
CA PHE A 205 -5.21 12.62 -32.00
C PHE A 205 -6.69 12.23 -32.06
N ASP A 206 -7.19 11.93 -33.25
CA ASP A 206 -8.60 11.53 -33.43
C ASP A 206 -8.77 10.01 -33.33
N GLY A 207 -8.99 9.55 -32.10
CA GLY A 207 -9.23 8.15 -31.81
C GLY A 207 -10.43 7.52 -32.52
N SER A 208 -11.41 8.32 -32.95
CA SER A 208 -12.65 7.83 -33.54
C SER A 208 -12.47 7.20 -34.92
N LYS A 209 -11.37 7.52 -35.62
CA LYS A 209 -11.07 6.98 -36.96
C LYS A 209 -10.79 5.48 -36.97
N PHE A 210 -10.12 4.97 -35.93
CA PHE A 210 -9.70 3.58 -35.86
C PHE A 210 -9.62 3.06 -34.42
N TYR A 211 -8.83 3.73 -33.57
CA TYR A 211 -8.43 3.15 -32.28
C TYR A 211 -9.55 3.02 -31.25
N GLN A 212 -10.59 3.86 -31.29
CA GLN A 212 -11.70 3.78 -30.34
C GLN A 212 -12.42 2.43 -30.45
N GLU A 213 -12.90 2.08 -31.65
CA GLU A 213 -13.57 0.80 -31.91
C GLU A 213 -12.60 -0.37 -31.73
N PHE A 214 -11.35 -0.21 -32.17
CA PHE A 214 -10.32 -1.23 -32.03
C PHE A 214 -10.04 -1.60 -30.56
N ILE A 215 -9.80 -0.59 -29.69
CA ILE A 215 -9.52 -0.80 -28.27
C ILE A 215 -10.74 -1.39 -27.57
N CYS A 216 -11.94 -0.88 -27.85
CA CYS A 216 -13.19 -1.44 -27.30
C CYS A 216 -13.36 -2.92 -27.67
N THR A 217 -13.02 -3.29 -28.92
CA THR A 217 -13.05 -4.69 -29.37
C THR A 217 -12.06 -5.57 -28.59
N VAL A 218 -10.84 -5.08 -28.34
CA VAL A 218 -9.84 -5.82 -27.55
C VAL A 218 -10.28 -5.95 -26.08
N ALA A 219 -10.87 -4.91 -25.52
CA ALA A 219 -11.25 -4.82 -24.11
C ALA A 219 -12.61 -5.46 -23.77
N ASP A 220 -13.44 -5.77 -24.77
CA ASP A 220 -14.84 -6.17 -24.61
C ASP A 220 -15.67 -5.09 -23.88
N GLU A 221 -15.40 -3.82 -24.20
CA GLU A 221 -16.04 -2.65 -23.59
C GLU A 221 -17.03 -1.99 -24.56
N ASP A 222 -18.06 -1.36 -23.99
CA ASP A 222 -19.06 -0.62 -24.74
C ASP A 222 -18.47 0.71 -25.25
N PRO A 223 -18.42 0.95 -26.57
CA PRO A 223 -17.89 2.20 -27.13
C PRO A 223 -18.58 3.46 -26.61
N GLU A 224 -19.84 3.39 -26.19
CA GLU A 224 -20.59 4.53 -25.64
C GLU A 224 -20.09 4.97 -24.26
N GLN A 225 -19.47 4.06 -23.51
CA GLN A 225 -18.92 4.31 -22.17
C GLN A 225 -17.40 4.50 -22.18
N PHE A 226 -16.76 4.26 -23.33
CA PHE A 226 -15.33 4.35 -23.49
C PHE A 226 -14.87 5.81 -23.62
N ARG A 227 -14.06 6.26 -22.67
CA ARG A 227 -13.36 7.55 -22.77
C ARG A 227 -12.03 7.33 -23.49
N PHE A 228 -11.89 7.97 -24.65
CA PHE A 228 -10.63 7.94 -25.37
C PHE A 228 -9.54 8.71 -24.60
N PRO A 229 -8.34 8.13 -24.37
CA PRO A 229 -7.28 8.77 -23.61
C PRO A 229 -6.68 9.92 -24.42
N CYS A 230 -6.43 11.08 -23.78
CA CYS A 230 -5.65 12.15 -24.42
C CYS A 230 -4.15 12.00 -24.14
N TYR A 231 -3.30 12.64 -24.95
CA TYR A 231 -1.85 12.58 -24.82
C TYR A 231 -1.35 13.00 -23.43
N GLN A 232 -1.85 14.13 -22.91
CA GLN A 232 -1.39 14.68 -21.62
C GLN A 232 -1.70 13.71 -20.47
N GLU A 233 -2.92 13.19 -20.41
CA GLU A 233 -3.33 12.19 -19.41
C GLU A 233 -2.50 10.91 -19.53
N SER A 234 -2.26 10.42 -20.76
CA SER A 234 -1.47 9.20 -21.00
C SER A 234 -0.02 9.37 -20.56
N ARG A 235 0.58 10.50 -20.92
CA ARG A 235 1.95 10.89 -20.55
C ARG A 235 2.09 11.04 -19.05
N ASP A 236 1.22 11.83 -18.43
CA ASP A 236 1.26 12.08 -17.00
C ASP A 236 0.90 10.79 -16.22
N CYS A 237 0.05 9.91 -16.75
CA CYS A 237 -0.20 8.59 -16.17
C CYS A 237 1.06 7.73 -16.17
N LEU A 238 1.81 7.66 -17.27
CA LEU A 238 3.04 6.86 -17.37
C LEU A 238 4.19 7.43 -16.54
N LEU A 239 4.35 8.76 -16.50
CA LEU A 239 5.36 9.45 -15.69
C LEU A 239 4.99 9.50 -14.20
N ASN A 240 3.72 9.69 -13.83
CA ASN A 240 3.31 9.70 -12.42
C ASN A 240 3.01 8.29 -11.90
N ARG A 241 2.96 7.27 -12.77
CA ARG A 241 2.99 5.85 -12.35
C ARG A 241 4.32 5.46 -11.73
N ILE A 242 5.31 6.35 -11.69
CA ILE A 242 6.65 6.05 -11.20
C ILE A 242 6.69 5.44 -9.78
N PHE A 243 5.65 5.68 -8.97
CA PHE A 243 5.53 5.07 -7.64
C PHE A 243 4.22 4.34 -7.36
N ARG A 244 3.33 4.20 -8.34
CA ARG A 244 2.04 3.51 -8.16
C ARG A 244 2.15 2.05 -8.59
N ARG A 245 2.16 1.15 -7.60
CA ARG A 245 1.99 -0.31 -7.76
C ARG A 245 0.57 -0.63 -8.21
N ASP A 246 0.23 -0.24 -9.43
CA ASP A 246 -1.10 -0.40 -9.97
C ASP A 246 -1.20 -1.73 -10.71
N PHE A 247 -1.49 -2.78 -9.93
CA PHE A 247 -1.74 -4.11 -10.47
C PHE A 247 -3.18 -4.15 -11.02
N ARG A 248 -3.42 -4.85 -12.13
CA ARG A 248 -4.78 -5.29 -12.50
C ARG A 248 -5.41 -5.99 -11.28
N LYS A 249 -6.73 -5.86 -11.07
CA LYS A 249 -7.47 -6.29 -9.87
C LYS A 249 -7.02 -7.68 -9.36
N LYS A 250 -6.08 -7.74 -8.41
CA LYS A 250 -5.61 -8.99 -7.79
C LYS A 250 -6.36 -9.23 -6.49
N ALA A 251 -7.19 -10.26 -6.47
CA ALA A 251 -7.86 -10.69 -5.25
C ALA A 251 -6.83 -11.23 -4.25
N LEU A 252 -6.91 -10.77 -3.00
CA LEU A 252 -6.24 -11.37 -1.85
C LEU A 252 -6.69 -12.80 -1.61
N SER A 253 -7.98 -13.04 -1.80
CA SER A 253 -8.63 -14.29 -1.45
C SER A 253 -9.97 -14.41 -2.17
N HIS A 254 -10.26 -15.63 -2.61
CA HIS A 254 -11.54 -16.05 -3.16
C HIS A 254 -12.24 -16.88 -2.08
N ILE A 255 -13.33 -16.36 -1.51
CA ILE A 255 -14.03 -17.00 -0.41
C ILE A 255 -15.53 -16.90 -0.56
N ASN A 256 -16.25 -17.72 0.19
CA ASN A 256 -17.71 -17.70 0.20
C ASN A 256 -18.22 -16.77 1.30
N PHE A 257 -19.21 -15.95 0.97
CA PHE A 257 -19.99 -15.17 1.93
C PHE A 257 -21.31 -15.88 2.22
N GLN A 258 -21.38 -16.48 3.41
CA GLN A 258 -22.51 -17.23 3.94
C GLN A 258 -23.50 -16.29 4.64
N LEU A 259 -24.72 -16.22 4.11
CA LEU A 259 -25.85 -15.51 4.72
C LEU A 259 -26.64 -16.42 5.68
N SER A 260 -26.69 -17.72 5.37
CA SER A 260 -27.25 -18.81 6.18
C SER A 260 -26.52 -20.11 5.86
N GLU A 261 -26.96 -21.25 6.42
CA GLU A 261 -26.36 -22.56 6.14
C GLU A 261 -26.51 -22.98 4.67
N ASP A 262 -27.63 -22.61 4.03
CA ASP A 262 -27.96 -23.01 2.66
C ASP A 262 -27.70 -21.91 1.61
N VAL A 263 -27.49 -20.66 2.05
CA VAL A 263 -27.34 -19.51 1.15
C VAL A 263 -25.95 -18.91 1.29
N ALA A 264 -25.16 -19.04 0.23
CA ALA A 264 -23.84 -18.44 0.10
C ALA A 264 -23.65 -17.82 -1.29
N LEU A 265 -22.79 -16.82 -1.38
CA LEU A 265 -22.35 -16.21 -2.64
C LEU A 265 -20.82 -16.14 -2.70
N GLY A 266 -20.28 -16.22 -3.91
CA GLY A 266 -18.87 -16.10 -4.21
C GLY A 266 -18.42 -14.64 -4.11
N VAL A 267 -17.33 -14.39 -3.39
CA VAL A 267 -16.77 -13.05 -3.22
C VAL A 267 -15.25 -13.05 -3.27
N ASN A 268 -14.72 -11.97 -3.83
CA ASN A 268 -13.30 -11.68 -3.88
C ASN A 268 -12.98 -10.54 -2.92
N ILE A 269 -11.94 -10.74 -2.10
CA ILE A 269 -11.39 -9.72 -1.22
C ILE A 269 -10.21 -9.05 -1.91
N TYR A 270 -10.13 -7.73 -1.87
CA TYR A 270 -9.05 -6.93 -2.44
C TYR A 270 -8.42 -6.05 -1.36
N SER A 271 -7.14 -5.71 -1.56
CA SER A 271 -6.42 -4.71 -0.76
C SER A 271 -6.25 -3.47 -1.63
N LEU A 272 -7.01 -2.41 -1.38
CA LEU A 272 -6.90 -1.17 -2.16
C LEU A 272 -5.69 -0.34 -1.75
N SER A 273 -5.22 -0.51 -0.52
CA SER A 273 -3.98 0.08 -0.03
C SER A 273 -3.11 -0.98 0.63
N ARG A 274 -1.79 -0.81 0.51
CA ARG A 274 -0.79 -1.61 1.20
C ARG A 274 0.38 -0.74 1.59
N LYS A 275 0.97 -1.03 2.75
CA LYS A 275 2.24 -0.44 3.14
C LYS A 275 3.34 -0.96 2.23
N THR A 276 4.02 -0.06 1.54
CA THR A 276 5.19 -0.41 0.73
C THR A 276 6.35 -0.78 1.66
N LYS A 277 6.95 -1.95 1.44
CA LYS A 277 8.13 -2.45 2.17
C LYS A 277 9.40 -2.01 1.46
N TYR A 278 10.52 -1.91 2.19
CA TYR A 278 11.84 -1.77 1.58
C TYR A 278 12.15 -2.98 0.69
N PRO A 279 12.97 -2.79 -0.36
CA PRO A 279 13.51 -3.92 -1.10
C PRO A 279 14.24 -4.86 -0.13
N ALA A 280 13.99 -6.16 -0.27
CA ALA A 280 14.61 -7.16 0.57
C ALA A 280 16.12 -7.16 0.37
N LYS A 281 16.88 -7.22 1.46
CA LYS A 281 18.33 -7.38 1.38
C LYS A 281 18.65 -8.78 0.89
N VAL A 282 19.55 -8.87 -0.08
CA VAL A 282 20.04 -10.13 -0.62
C VAL A 282 21.49 -10.30 -0.20
N ASN A 283 21.85 -11.51 0.25
CA ASN A 283 23.23 -11.82 0.59
C ASN A 283 24.00 -12.14 -0.69
N LEU A 284 25.16 -11.53 -0.86
CA LEU A 284 26.02 -11.69 -2.03
C LEU A 284 27.35 -12.33 -1.63
N LEU A 285 27.91 -13.15 -2.52
CA LEU A 285 29.29 -13.60 -2.38
C LEU A 285 30.22 -12.41 -2.66
N ARG A 286 31.13 -12.09 -1.72
CA ARG A 286 31.98 -10.89 -1.82
C ARG A 286 32.85 -10.86 -3.08
N GLU A 287 33.31 -12.00 -3.54
CA GLU A 287 34.27 -12.09 -4.66
C GLU A 287 33.58 -11.96 -6.03
N THR A 288 32.40 -12.56 -6.19
CA THR A 288 31.70 -12.67 -7.48
C THR A 288 30.43 -11.83 -7.57
N ASN A 289 29.95 -11.27 -6.45
CA ASN A 289 28.64 -10.63 -6.31
C ASN A 289 27.44 -11.54 -6.65
N GLU A 290 27.63 -12.86 -6.66
CA GLU A 290 26.55 -13.82 -6.89
C GLU A 290 25.61 -13.92 -5.68
N VAL A 291 24.32 -14.12 -5.94
CA VAL A 291 23.27 -14.23 -4.92
C VAL A 291 23.38 -15.55 -4.14
N ILE A 292 23.47 -15.45 -2.82
CA ILE A 292 23.54 -16.60 -1.91
C ILE A 292 22.13 -17.08 -1.53
N ILE A 293 21.85 -18.36 -1.82
CA ILE A 293 20.60 -19.02 -1.41
C ILE A 293 20.78 -19.59 0.00
N SER A 294 20.11 -19.01 0.98
CA SER A 294 20.13 -19.50 2.37
C SER A 294 19.08 -20.60 2.60
N LYS A 295 19.51 -21.77 3.08
CA LYS A 295 18.64 -22.89 3.50
C LYS A 295 18.80 -23.11 5.00
N ARG A 296 17.70 -23.02 5.75
CA ARG A 296 17.69 -23.27 7.20
C ARG A 296 17.22 -24.70 7.49
N SER A 297 17.99 -25.44 8.27
CA SER A 297 17.58 -26.75 8.83
C SER A 297 17.75 -26.75 10.34
N TYR A 298 16.85 -27.43 11.05
CA TYR A 298 16.96 -27.64 12.50
C TYR A 298 17.58 -29.02 12.72
N GLN A 299 18.57 -29.10 13.60
CA GLN A 299 19.27 -30.34 13.91
C GLN A 299 19.20 -30.59 15.41
N VAL A 300 19.06 -31.85 15.80
CA VAL A 300 19.21 -32.28 17.20
C VAL A 300 20.66 -32.68 17.38
N ALA A 301 21.34 -32.06 18.34
CA ALA A 301 22.61 -32.54 18.85
C ALA A 301 22.30 -33.43 20.08
N THR A 302 22.61 -34.72 19.97
CA THR A 302 22.66 -35.62 21.12
C THR A 302 24.10 -35.68 21.64
N ASP A 303 24.28 -35.56 22.95
CA ASP A 303 25.58 -35.64 23.64
C ASP A 303 26.15 -37.08 23.69
N GLU A 304 25.77 -37.94 22.74
CA GLU A 304 26.35 -39.28 22.61
C GLU A 304 27.69 -39.17 21.90
N GLU A 305 28.78 -39.08 22.69
CA GLU A 305 30.15 -39.14 22.21
C GLU A 305 30.41 -40.50 21.53
N ASN A 306 30.63 -40.48 20.22
CA ASN A 306 31.38 -41.53 19.52
C ASN A 306 32.67 -40.93 18.95
N GLU A 307 33.66 -41.79 18.67
CA GLU A 307 35.04 -41.46 18.26
C GLU A 307 35.19 -40.53 17.01
N THR A 308 34.10 -40.09 16.40
CA THR A 308 34.06 -39.23 15.19
C THR A 308 33.26 -37.93 15.32
N GLY A 309 32.71 -37.60 16.51
CA GLY A 309 32.03 -36.33 16.80
C GLY A 309 30.51 -36.45 17.03
N PHE A 310 29.82 -35.31 17.19
CA PHE A 310 28.38 -35.23 17.45
C PHE A 310 27.55 -35.83 16.29
N VAL A 311 26.67 -36.78 16.58
CA VAL A 311 25.69 -37.27 15.61
C VAL A 311 24.58 -36.23 15.44
N SER A 312 24.68 -35.43 14.39
CA SER A 312 23.65 -34.46 14.01
C SER A 312 22.56 -35.16 13.18
N GLN A 313 21.33 -35.16 13.68
CA GLN A 313 20.16 -35.64 12.93
C GLN A 313 19.19 -34.48 12.60
N PRO A 314 18.67 -34.41 11.36
CA PRO A 314 17.72 -33.37 10.98
C PRO A 314 16.38 -33.56 11.72
N LEU A 315 15.90 -32.50 12.35
CA LEU A 315 14.63 -32.49 13.08
C LEU A 315 13.47 -32.32 12.11
N LEU A 316 12.69 -33.39 11.91
CA LEU A 316 11.47 -33.35 11.10
C LEU A 316 10.36 -32.54 11.77
N PRO A 317 9.50 -31.84 11.01
CA PRO A 317 8.42 -31.02 11.56
C PRO A 317 7.47 -31.77 12.52
N GLY A 318 7.17 -33.05 12.27
CA GLY A 318 6.30 -33.87 13.12
C GLY A 318 6.88 -34.16 14.52
N ASN A 319 8.20 -34.06 14.66
CA ASN A 319 8.90 -34.26 15.93
C ASN A 319 9.05 -32.96 16.73
N GLN A 320 8.62 -31.82 16.18
CA GLN A 320 8.64 -30.55 16.88
C GLN A 320 7.47 -30.45 17.85
N ARG A 321 7.71 -29.84 19.00
CA ARG A 321 6.71 -29.52 20.02
C ARG A 321 6.87 -28.07 20.44
N LYS A 322 5.75 -27.40 20.74
CA LYS A 322 5.74 -26.04 21.30
C LYS A 322 5.45 -26.12 22.78
N THR A 323 6.33 -25.56 23.60
CA THR A 323 6.18 -25.58 25.06
C THR A 323 6.07 -24.16 25.59
N GLN A 324 5.12 -23.92 26.49
CA GLN A 324 4.97 -22.68 27.23
C GLN A 324 5.05 -22.98 28.74
N ASN A 325 5.81 -22.19 29.48
CA ASN A 325 5.94 -22.34 30.92
C ASN A 325 5.00 -21.36 31.63
N ILE A 326 4.08 -21.87 32.44
CA ILE A 326 3.10 -21.07 33.19
C ILE A 326 3.11 -21.55 34.64
N GLY A 327 3.42 -20.64 35.58
CA GLY A 327 3.42 -20.97 37.01
C GLY A 327 4.46 -22.03 37.44
N GLY A 328 5.47 -22.30 36.62
CA GLY A 328 6.45 -23.37 36.87
C GLY A 328 6.11 -24.70 36.18
N GLU A 329 4.93 -24.82 35.60
CA GLU A 329 4.51 -25.99 34.83
C GLU A 329 4.80 -25.82 33.33
N LYS A 330 5.39 -26.85 32.72
CA LYS A 330 5.67 -26.88 31.29
C LYS A 330 4.50 -27.50 30.53
N ILE A 331 3.73 -26.67 29.84
CA ILE A 331 2.61 -27.11 29.01
C ILE A 331 3.12 -27.28 27.58
N THR A 332 3.00 -28.48 27.04
CA THR A 332 3.53 -28.83 25.72
C THR A 332 2.41 -29.19 24.76
N PHE A 333 2.47 -28.64 23.55
CA PHE A 333 1.52 -28.86 22.47
C PHE A 333 2.23 -29.32 21.21
N THR A 334 1.52 -30.09 20.39
CA THR A 334 1.86 -30.33 19.00
C THR A 334 1.58 -29.08 18.15
N VAL A 335 2.21 -28.99 16.97
CA VAL A 335 1.97 -27.88 16.04
C VAL A 335 0.51 -27.86 15.55
N ASP A 336 -0.10 -29.03 15.40
CA ASP A 336 -1.49 -29.17 14.96
C ASP A 336 -2.48 -28.76 16.06
N GLU A 337 -2.23 -29.10 17.33
CA GLU A 337 -3.04 -28.61 18.45
C GLU A 337 -3.03 -27.09 18.53
N VAL A 338 -1.85 -26.46 18.44
CA VAL A 338 -1.75 -24.99 18.42
C VAL A 338 -2.52 -24.38 17.26
N THR A 339 -2.49 -25.04 16.11
CA THR A 339 -3.22 -24.61 14.92
C THR A 339 -4.74 -24.72 15.09
N ASN A 340 -5.21 -25.84 15.65
CA ASN A 340 -6.62 -26.09 15.90
C ASN A 340 -7.18 -25.16 16.97
N MET A 341 -6.40 -24.80 17.99
CA MET A 341 -6.78 -23.79 18.98
C MET A 341 -6.96 -22.39 18.37
N LYS A 342 -6.26 -22.06 17.27
CA LYS A 342 -6.42 -20.78 16.56
C LYS A 342 -7.66 -20.75 15.66
N GLN A 343 -7.99 -21.85 14.98
CA GLN A 343 -9.03 -21.87 13.94
C GLN A 343 -10.42 -22.24 14.50
N MET A 344 -11.24 -21.23 14.78
CA MET A 344 -12.61 -21.42 15.28
C MET A 344 -13.65 -21.68 14.18
N LEU A 345 -13.47 -21.07 13.00
CA LEU A 345 -14.39 -21.20 11.86
C LEU A 345 -13.62 -21.62 10.60
N PRO A 346 -14.27 -22.27 9.62
CA PRO A 346 -13.67 -22.49 8.31
C PRO A 346 -13.50 -21.15 7.56
N PRO A 347 -12.63 -21.11 6.52
CA PRO A 347 -12.46 -19.94 5.67
C PRO A 347 -13.78 -19.47 5.05
N GLY A 348 -14.02 -18.16 5.04
CA GLY A 348 -15.27 -17.58 4.59
C GLY A 348 -15.67 -16.34 5.39
N ILE A 349 -16.75 -15.70 4.92
CA ILE A 349 -17.45 -14.63 5.62
C ILE A 349 -18.77 -15.20 6.13
N ARG A 350 -19.08 -15.03 7.41
CA ARG A 350 -20.37 -15.44 8.00
C ARG A 350 -21.12 -14.23 8.49
N LEU A 351 -22.33 -14.01 7.99
CA LEU A 351 -23.20 -12.93 8.42
C LEU A 351 -23.66 -13.15 9.87
N LEU A 352 -23.53 -12.12 10.71
CA LEU A 352 -24.10 -12.09 12.06
C LEU A 352 -25.38 -11.26 12.12
N GLY A 353 -25.46 -10.20 11.30
CA GLY A 353 -26.63 -9.32 11.24
C GLY A 353 -26.27 -7.91 10.76
N PHE A 354 -27.21 -6.97 10.90
CA PHE A 354 -27.07 -5.61 10.40
C PHE A 354 -27.21 -4.57 11.51
N LYS A 355 -26.32 -3.58 11.55
CA LYS A 355 -26.42 -2.41 12.43
C LYS A 355 -26.35 -1.11 11.64
N PRO A 356 -26.85 0.01 12.18
CA PRO A 356 -26.69 1.32 11.54
C PRO A 356 -25.20 1.66 11.30
N MET A 357 -24.90 2.26 10.15
CA MET A 357 -23.53 2.61 9.76
C MET A 357 -22.87 3.58 10.77
N SER A 358 -23.66 4.42 11.44
CA SER A 358 -23.20 5.34 12.50
C SER A 358 -22.58 4.66 13.72
N LYS A 359 -22.77 3.33 13.89
CA LYS A 359 -22.12 2.56 14.96
C LYS A 359 -20.68 2.17 14.62
N VAL A 360 -20.26 2.29 13.38
CA VAL A 360 -18.87 2.08 12.98
C VAL A 360 -18.15 3.43 13.04
N SER A 361 -17.35 3.63 14.09
CA SER A 361 -16.59 4.87 14.31
C SER A 361 -15.24 4.82 13.60
N LEU A 362 -14.87 5.92 12.93
CA LEU A 362 -13.55 6.12 12.33
C LEU A 362 -12.41 6.10 13.37
N VAL A 363 -12.71 6.44 14.63
CA VAL A 363 -11.73 6.44 15.73
C VAL A 363 -11.32 5.03 16.13
N ASN A 364 -12.15 4.03 15.84
CA ASN A 364 -11.91 2.63 16.18
C ASN A 364 -11.12 1.89 15.10
N HIS A 365 -10.34 2.61 14.28
CA HIS A 365 -9.55 2.02 13.22
C HIS A 365 -8.43 1.14 13.81
N LEU A 366 -8.44 -0.14 13.46
CA LEU A 366 -7.45 -1.11 13.93
C LEU A 366 -6.33 -1.33 12.91
N ARG A 367 -6.69 -1.50 11.64
CA ARG A 367 -5.77 -1.81 10.53
C ARG A 367 -6.40 -1.45 9.20
N SER A 368 -5.58 -1.40 8.14
CA SER A 368 -6.02 -1.11 6.77
C SER A 368 -7.26 -1.92 6.37
N SER A 369 -8.29 -1.20 5.92
CA SER A 369 -9.55 -1.76 5.45
C SER A 369 -9.34 -2.55 4.16
N LEU A 370 -10.15 -3.59 3.95
CA LEU A 370 -10.17 -4.37 2.71
C LEU A 370 -11.40 -4.01 1.88
N PHE A 371 -11.50 -4.54 0.67
CA PHE A 371 -12.62 -4.31 -0.23
C PHE A 371 -13.20 -5.63 -0.72
N LEU A 372 -14.53 -5.73 -0.73
CA LEU A 372 -15.26 -6.94 -1.11
C LEU A 372 -16.04 -6.67 -2.40
N TYR A 373 -15.92 -7.59 -3.36
CA TYR A 373 -16.61 -7.56 -4.65
C TYR A 373 -17.13 -8.96 -5.02
N PRO A 374 -18.25 -9.10 -5.76
CA PRO A 374 -18.77 -10.41 -6.14
C PRO A 374 -17.82 -11.17 -7.07
N ASP A 375 -17.91 -12.49 -7.01
CA ASP A 375 -17.20 -13.42 -7.89
C ASP A 375 -18.20 -14.36 -8.57
N GLU A 376 -18.57 -14.03 -9.81
CA GLU A 376 -19.54 -14.82 -10.58
C GLU A 376 -18.98 -16.18 -11.03
N ASN A 377 -17.66 -16.28 -11.15
CA ASN A 377 -16.97 -17.48 -11.61
C ASN A 377 -17.02 -18.63 -10.60
N SER A 378 -17.09 -18.33 -9.30
CA SER A 378 -17.15 -19.34 -8.25
C SER A 378 -18.56 -19.84 -7.98
N ILE A 379 -19.54 -18.93 -7.88
CA ILE A 379 -20.96 -19.26 -7.68
C ILE A 379 -21.80 -18.36 -8.60
N SER A 380 -22.51 -18.97 -9.54
CA SER A 380 -23.43 -18.23 -10.42
C SER A 380 -24.61 -17.66 -9.63
N GLY A 381 -25.01 -16.43 -9.95
CA GLY A 381 -26.00 -15.64 -9.21
C GLY A 381 -25.41 -14.74 -8.12
N SER A 382 -24.09 -14.82 -7.87
CA SER A 382 -23.43 -14.07 -6.79
C SER A 382 -23.54 -12.55 -7.01
N THR A 383 -23.34 -12.08 -8.23
CA THR A 383 -23.41 -10.66 -8.59
C THR A 383 -24.80 -10.08 -8.32
N THR A 384 -25.84 -10.82 -8.67
CA THR A 384 -27.23 -10.42 -8.47
C THR A 384 -27.57 -10.32 -6.98
N LEU A 385 -27.22 -11.33 -6.19
CA LEU A 385 -27.48 -11.33 -4.75
C LEU A 385 -26.65 -10.28 -4.01
N PHE A 386 -25.36 -10.14 -4.39
CA PHE A 386 -24.48 -9.12 -3.86
C PHE A 386 -25.02 -7.71 -4.13
N ARG A 387 -25.44 -7.44 -5.37
CA ARG A 387 -26.02 -6.15 -5.77
C ARG A 387 -27.27 -5.82 -4.96
N ALA A 388 -28.18 -6.78 -4.81
CA ALA A 388 -29.39 -6.59 -4.01
C ALA A 388 -29.06 -6.27 -2.53
N LEU A 389 -28.10 -6.99 -1.95
CA LEU A 389 -27.63 -6.74 -0.58
C LEU A 389 -27.00 -5.35 -0.45
N TYR A 390 -26.14 -4.98 -1.40
CA TYR A 390 -25.46 -3.69 -1.49
C TYR A 390 -26.44 -2.53 -1.56
N GLU A 391 -27.36 -2.54 -2.52
CA GLU A 391 -28.37 -1.50 -2.72
C GLU A 391 -29.27 -1.33 -1.49
N LYS A 392 -29.68 -2.44 -0.84
CA LYS A 392 -30.50 -2.36 0.37
C LYS A 392 -29.73 -1.88 1.61
N CYS A 393 -28.45 -2.21 1.73
CA CYS A 393 -27.59 -1.69 2.79
C CYS A 393 -27.35 -0.18 2.64
N LEU A 394 -27.13 0.30 1.41
CA LEU A 394 -27.06 1.73 1.10
C LEU A 394 -28.36 2.45 1.46
N ALA A 395 -29.50 2.00 0.92
CA ALA A 395 -30.79 2.64 1.11
C ALA A 395 -31.23 2.69 2.58
N LYS A 396 -30.81 1.71 3.40
CA LYS A 396 -31.15 1.64 4.83
C LYS A 396 -30.06 2.21 5.74
N HIS A 397 -28.95 2.72 5.20
CA HIS A 397 -27.77 3.14 5.96
C HIS A 397 -27.30 2.09 6.99
N LYS A 398 -27.25 0.83 6.58
CA LYS A 398 -26.84 -0.30 7.44
C LYS A 398 -25.52 -0.92 6.97
N ALA A 399 -24.71 -1.32 7.94
CA ALA A 399 -23.52 -2.14 7.75
C ALA A 399 -23.80 -3.58 8.18
N ALA A 400 -23.28 -4.56 7.45
CA ALA A 400 -23.42 -5.98 7.77
C ALA A 400 -22.25 -6.43 8.64
N TYR A 401 -22.53 -6.89 9.85
CA TYR A 401 -21.52 -7.40 10.77
C TYR A 401 -21.30 -8.88 10.49
N CYS A 402 -20.04 -9.27 10.32
CA CYS A 402 -19.66 -10.62 9.91
C CYS A 402 -18.44 -11.13 10.68
N MET A 403 -18.30 -12.46 10.74
CA MET A 403 -17.03 -13.11 11.08
C MET A 403 -16.28 -13.44 9.81
N LEU A 404 -15.06 -12.94 9.67
CA LEU A 404 -14.17 -13.19 8.55
C LEU A 404 -13.06 -14.15 8.96
N THR A 405 -12.91 -15.24 8.21
CA THR A 405 -11.74 -16.12 8.28
C THR A 405 -11.08 -16.17 6.90
N MET A 406 -9.91 -15.55 6.75
CA MET A 406 -9.26 -15.39 5.45
C MET A 406 -8.74 -16.72 4.86
N ARG A 407 -8.15 -17.58 5.70
CA ARG A 407 -7.53 -18.85 5.27
C ARG A 407 -7.56 -19.88 6.40
N ARG A 408 -7.26 -21.14 6.07
CA ARG A 408 -7.10 -22.21 7.07
C ARG A 408 -5.97 -21.84 8.03
N LYS A 409 -6.04 -22.32 9.27
CA LYS A 409 -5.04 -22.08 10.32
C LYS A 409 -4.95 -20.63 10.82
N GLN A 410 -5.94 -19.79 10.50
CA GLN A 410 -6.03 -18.42 11.02
C GLN A 410 -7.25 -18.19 11.93
N PRO A 411 -7.14 -17.28 12.91
CA PRO A 411 -8.25 -16.89 13.75
C PRO A 411 -9.29 -16.06 12.98
N SER A 412 -10.55 -16.26 13.33
CA SER A 412 -11.67 -15.49 12.79
C SER A 412 -11.72 -14.11 13.41
N LYS A 413 -11.99 -13.09 12.59
CA LYS A 413 -12.03 -11.67 13.02
C LYS A 413 -13.42 -11.09 12.81
N LEU A 414 -13.87 -10.28 13.77
CA LEU A 414 -15.11 -9.53 13.65
C LEU A 414 -14.90 -8.33 12.71
N ILE A 415 -15.75 -8.23 11.69
CA ILE A 415 -15.69 -7.18 10.67
C ILE A 415 -17.07 -6.54 10.45
N ALA A 416 -17.07 -5.30 9.93
CA ALA A 416 -18.24 -4.64 9.37
C ALA A 416 -18.05 -4.44 7.86
N LEU A 417 -19.03 -4.90 7.08
CA LEU A 417 -19.16 -4.61 5.66
C LEU A 417 -19.96 -3.32 5.50
N ILE A 418 -19.26 -2.25 5.13
CA ILE A 418 -19.82 -0.92 4.93
C ILE A 418 -20.08 -0.73 3.44
N PRO A 419 -21.34 -0.53 3.00
CA PRO A 419 -21.60 -0.28 1.59
C PRO A 419 -21.02 1.07 1.16
N GLN A 420 -20.37 1.12 -0.01
CA GLN A 420 -19.71 2.31 -0.54
C GLN A 420 -20.14 2.56 -1.99
N GLU A 421 -20.51 3.80 -2.31
CA GLU A 421 -20.82 4.24 -3.68
C GLU A 421 -19.55 4.55 -4.48
N CYS A 422 -19.66 4.44 -5.80
CA CYS A 422 -18.59 4.84 -6.71
C CYS A 422 -18.42 6.37 -6.67
N CYS A 423 -17.19 6.86 -6.62
CA CYS A 423 -16.89 8.28 -6.71
C CYS A 423 -15.75 8.50 -7.68
N TYR A 424 -15.89 9.54 -8.51
CA TYR A 424 -14.92 9.94 -9.53
C TYR A 424 -14.17 11.18 -9.08
N ASP A 425 -12.91 11.28 -9.47
CA ASP A 425 -12.12 12.50 -9.31
C ASP A 425 -12.44 13.52 -10.41
N ASP A 426 -11.75 14.67 -10.37
CA ASP A 426 -11.96 15.75 -11.35
C ASP A 426 -11.59 15.31 -12.77
N ASP A 427 -10.71 14.31 -12.88
CA ASP A 427 -10.23 13.72 -14.13
C ASP A 427 -11.16 12.60 -14.62
N GLY A 428 -12.28 12.32 -13.93
CA GLY A 428 -13.25 11.30 -14.31
C GLY A 428 -12.85 9.87 -13.97
N GLU A 429 -11.77 9.66 -13.22
CA GLU A 429 -11.29 8.35 -12.78
C GLU A 429 -11.90 7.97 -11.42
N PRO A 430 -12.35 6.71 -11.22
CA PRO A 430 -12.99 6.31 -9.98
C PRO A 430 -11.97 6.15 -8.83
N PHE A 431 -11.85 7.15 -7.94
CA PHE A 431 -11.03 7.04 -6.72
C PHE A 431 -11.69 6.20 -5.61
N ARG A 432 -12.99 5.90 -5.74
CA ARG A 432 -13.72 4.93 -4.91
C ARG A 432 -14.58 4.05 -5.78
N HIS A 433 -14.53 2.74 -5.56
CA HIS A 433 -15.34 1.76 -6.28
C HIS A 433 -16.63 1.39 -5.51
N SER A 434 -17.64 0.92 -6.25
CA SER A 434 -18.89 0.39 -5.71
C SER A 434 -18.70 -1.02 -5.13
N GLY A 435 -19.13 -1.23 -3.88
CA GLY A 435 -18.98 -2.52 -3.20
C GLY A 435 -19.05 -2.39 -1.69
N PHE A 436 -18.49 -3.36 -0.96
CA PHE A 436 -18.38 -3.28 0.50
C PHE A 436 -16.95 -3.03 0.94
N ARG A 437 -16.74 -1.98 1.74
CA ARG A 437 -15.50 -1.80 2.50
C ARG A 437 -15.55 -2.67 3.75
N ILE A 438 -14.52 -3.47 3.96
CA ILE A 438 -14.35 -4.32 5.13
C ILE A 438 -13.59 -3.52 6.19
N GLU A 439 -14.28 -3.14 7.26
CA GLU A 439 -13.67 -2.51 8.44
C GLU A 439 -13.48 -3.55 9.56
N PHE A 440 -12.28 -3.65 10.11
CA PHE A 440 -12.00 -4.54 11.25
C PHE A 440 -12.48 -3.88 12.54
N ILE A 441 -13.24 -4.63 13.34
CA ILE A 441 -13.77 -4.12 14.61
C ILE A 441 -12.82 -4.51 15.74
N PRO A 442 -12.31 -3.55 16.53
CA PRO A 442 -11.47 -3.85 17.67
C PRO A 442 -12.25 -4.63 18.74
N TYR A 443 -11.59 -5.62 19.34
CA TYR A 443 -12.07 -6.30 20.53
C TYR A 443 -11.80 -5.46 21.78
N ALA A 444 -12.39 -5.85 22.90
CA ALA A 444 -12.22 -5.13 24.17
C ALA A 444 -10.75 -4.99 24.60
N ALA A 445 -9.89 -5.96 24.24
CA ALA A 445 -8.46 -5.93 24.55
C ALA A 445 -7.67 -4.90 23.73
N ASP A 446 -8.17 -4.52 22.55
CA ASP A 446 -7.52 -3.56 21.65
C ASP A 446 -7.77 -2.11 22.10
N ILE A 447 -8.86 -1.87 22.83
CA ILE A 447 -9.26 -0.53 23.29
C ILE A 447 -8.42 -0.10 24.49
N ARG A 448 -7.67 0.99 24.33
CA ARG A 448 -6.84 1.57 25.39
C ARG A 448 -7.59 2.70 26.10
N LYS A 449 -7.71 2.59 27.42
CA LYS A 449 -8.18 3.70 28.27
C LYS A 449 -6.99 4.62 28.57
N LEU A 450 -7.15 5.90 28.28
CA LEU A 450 -6.14 6.93 28.49
C LEU A 450 -6.71 7.99 29.44
N ASP A 451 -6.14 8.12 30.64
CA ASP A 451 -6.59 9.06 31.68
C ASP A 451 -6.60 10.52 31.20
N VAL A 452 -5.76 10.87 30.21
CA VAL A 452 -5.69 12.21 29.60
C VAL A 452 -6.97 12.56 28.84
N LEU A 453 -7.63 11.57 28.23
CA LEU A 453 -8.89 11.76 27.51
C LEU A 453 -10.10 11.84 28.46
N GLU A 454 -9.94 11.45 29.73
CA GLU A 454 -10.99 11.57 30.75
C GLU A 454 -11.02 12.96 31.40
N ARG A 455 -9.97 13.77 31.20
CA ARG A 455 -9.95 15.15 31.68
C ARG A 455 -10.88 16.00 30.81
N PRO A 456 -11.70 16.88 31.41
CA PRO A 456 -12.51 17.81 30.63
C PRO A 456 -11.58 18.68 29.78
N PRO A 457 -11.91 18.91 28.49
CA PRO A 457 -11.13 19.82 27.67
C PRO A 457 -11.14 21.22 28.32
N PRO A 458 -10.07 22.01 28.16
CA PRO A 458 -10.05 23.38 28.66
C PRO A 458 -11.21 24.17 28.05
N SER A 459 -11.80 25.07 28.84
CA SER A 459 -12.85 25.96 28.35
C SER A 459 -12.25 26.93 27.33
N VAL A 460 -12.81 26.95 26.12
CA VAL A 460 -12.38 27.81 25.01
C VAL A 460 -13.47 28.86 24.76
N THR A 461 -13.08 30.11 24.51
CA THR A 461 -14.05 31.18 24.17
C THR A 461 -14.51 31.09 22.72
N GLN A 462 -15.70 31.61 22.42
CA GLN A 462 -16.23 31.61 21.05
C GLN A 462 -15.34 32.42 20.09
N GLU A 463 -14.75 33.51 20.58
CA GLU A 463 -13.79 34.34 19.83
C GLU A 463 -12.54 33.55 19.43
N GLN A 464 -11.97 32.77 20.35
CA GLN A 464 -10.85 31.86 20.04
C GLN A 464 -11.23 30.85 18.96
N VAL A 465 -12.43 30.26 19.06
CA VAL A 465 -12.92 29.30 18.05
C VAL A 465 -13.05 29.96 16.67
N ASP A 466 -13.57 31.19 16.59
CA ASP A 466 -13.82 31.86 15.31
C ASP A 466 -12.53 32.35 14.62
N VAL A 467 -11.52 32.74 15.41
CA VAL A 467 -10.17 33.00 14.91
C VAL A 467 -9.58 31.72 14.31
N PHE A 468 -9.62 30.59 15.02
CA PHE A 468 -9.06 29.33 14.50
C PHE A 468 -9.86 28.75 13.32
N LYS A 469 -11.17 28.97 13.24
CA LYS A 469 -11.95 28.65 12.01
C LYS A 469 -11.43 29.44 10.81
N SER A 470 -11.09 30.71 11.00
CA SER A 470 -10.56 31.58 9.94
C SER A 470 -9.15 31.14 9.51
N VAL A 471 -8.31 30.78 10.48
CA VAL A 471 -6.99 30.18 10.25
C VAL A 471 -7.10 28.90 9.43
N VAL A 472 -7.91 27.93 9.88
CA VAL A 472 -8.13 26.65 9.20
C VAL A 472 -8.64 26.87 7.77
N LYS A 473 -9.53 27.84 7.56
CA LYS A 473 -10.04 28.18 6.22
C LYS A 473 -8.93 28.70 5.30
N LYS A 474 -7.95 29.46 5.80
CA LYS A 474 -6.85 30.03 5.01
C LYS A 474 -5.79 29.00 4.62
N ILE A 475 -5.49 28.05 5.52
CA ILE A 475 -4.50 26.98 5.28
C ILE A 475 -5.11 25.73 4.61
N LYS A 476 -6.44 25.69 4.45
CA LYS A 476 -7.13 24.58 3.78
C LYS A 476 -6.58 24.35 2.38
N PHE A 477 -6.33 23.09 2.05
CA PHE A 477 -5.97 22.63 0.72
C PHE A 477 -6.75 21.36 0.36
N LYS A 478 -6.78 20.99 -0.93
CA LYS A 478 -7.43 19.76 -1.41
C LYS A 478 -6.45 18.60 -1.25
N PHE A 479 -6.63 17.83 -0.17
CA PHE A 479 -5.82 16.64 0.10
C PHE A 479 -6.17 15.51 -0.87
N HIS A 480 -5.14 14.91 -1.46
CA HIS A 480 -5.24 13.62 -2.14
C HIS A 480 -4.05 12.74 -1.72
N PRO A 481 -4.24 11.45 -1.37
CA PRO A 481 -3.14 10.58 -0.92
C PRO A 481 -1.97 10.49 -1.89
N SER A 482 -2.22 10.63 -3.19
CA SER A 482 -1.18 10.57 -4.22
C SER A 482 -0.31 11.82 -4.36
N GLN A 483 -0.57 12.87 -3.58
CA GLN A 483 0.27 14.08 -3.55
C GLN A 483 1.53 13.88 -2.70
N PHE A 484 1.62 12.76 -1.98
CA PHE A 484 2.68 12.49 -1.02
C PHE A 484 3.37 11.17 -1.36
N ASP A 485 4.67 11.25 -1.59
CA ASP A 485 5.53 10.09 -1.80
C ASP A 485 6.19 9.69 -0.48
N ASN A 486 6.71 8.46 -0.41
CA ASN A 486 7.47 8.02 0.74
C ASN A 486 8.94 8.45 0.56
N PRO A 487 9.41 9.52 1.25
CA PRO A 487 10.74 10.09 1.01
C PRO A 487 11.85 9.07 1.27
N VAL A 488 11.67 8.15 2.22
CA VAL A 488 12.71 7.18 2.54
C VAL A 488 12.84 6.10 1.46
N LEU A 489 11.73 5.71 0.83
CA LEU A 489 11.79 4.79 -0.31
C LEU A 489 12.36 5.49 -1.55
N MET A 490 11.97 6.76 -1.78
CA MET A 490 12.53 7.59 -2.84
C MET A 490 14.05 7.66 -2.72
N THR A 491 14.58 8.05 -1.56
CA THR A 491 16.03 8.08 -1.31
C THR A 491 16.70 6.75 -1.58
N VAL A 492 16.10 5.63 -1.19
CA VAL A 492 16.69 4.30 -1.45
C VAL A 492 16.77 4.01 -2.96
N TYR A 493 15.68 4.23 -3.71
CA TYR A 493 15.68 3.95 -5.15
C TYR A 493 16.58 4.93 -5.92
N THR A 494 16.54 6.22 -5.59
CA THR A 494 17.43 7.22 -6.18
C THR A 494 18.90 6.89 -5.90
N ASN A 495 19.24 6.41 -4.70
CA ASN A 495 20.62 5.97 -4.41
C ASN A 495 21.01 4.71 -5.20
N ILE A 496 20.11 3.74 -5.39
CA ILE A 496 20.36 2.56 -6.22
C ILE A 496 20.57 3.01 -7.68
N GLU A 497 19.73 3.91 -8.17
CA GLU A 497 19.85 4.47 -9.51
C GLU A 497 21.16 5.23 -9.70
N ALA A 498 21.55 6.05 -8.71
CA ALA A 498 22.82 6.76 -8.69
C ALA A 498 24.01 5.81 -8.77
N LEU A 499 23.95 4.66 -8.07
CA LEU A 499 24.99 3.63 -8.15
C LEU A 499 25.03 2.93 -9.51
N LEU A 500 23.90 2.78 -10.20
CA LEU A 500 23.80 2.07 -11.49
C LEU A 500 24.18 2.95 -12.69
N PHE A 501 23.83 4.24 -12.66
CA PHE A 501 23.99 5.17 -13.77
C PHE A 501 24.96 6.33 -13.48
N ASN A 502 25.57 6.39 -12.29
CA ASN A 502 26.47 7.46 -11.87
C ASN A 502 25.86 8.87 -11.99
N ARG A 503 24.56 9.00 -11.68
CA ARG A 503 23.81 10.27 -11.66
C ARG A 503 23.42 10.62 -10.22
N ALA A 504 23.71 11.84 -9.77
CA ALA A 504 23.26 12.31 -8.47
C ALA A 504 21.99 13.14 -8.64
N GLU A 505 20.88 12.68 -8.08
CA GLU A 505 19.61 13.41 -8.05
C GLU A 505 19.22 13.71 -6.60
N GLU A 506 18.77 14.94 -6.36
CA GLU A 506 18.23 15.34 -5.06
C GLU A 506 16.78 14.86 -4.92
N VAL A 507 16.48 14.23 -3.80
CA VAL A 507 15.12 13.76 -3.51
C VAL A 507 14.33 14.88 -2.85
N TYR A 508 13.27 15.33 -3.52
CA TYR A 508 12.29 16.24 -2.94
C TYR A 508 11.37 15.50 -1.96
N ASP A 509 11.27 15.99 -0.72
CA ASP A 509 10.40 15.43 0.31
C ASP A 509 9.05 16.15 0.33
N SER A 510 8.06 15.55 -0.36
CA SER A 510 6.69 16.06 -0.41
C SER A 510 5.94 16.03 0.92
N THR A 511 6.48 15.37 1.96
CA THR A 511 5.86 15.32 3.29
C THR A 511 6.22 16.51 4.19
N LYS A 512 7.22 17.30 3.79
CA LYS A 512 7.60 18.52 4.51
C LYS A 512 6.59 19.64 4.26
N SER A 513 6.14 20.28 5.34
CA SER A 513 5.30 21.46 5.26
C SER A 513 6.06 22.61 4.61
N ASP A 514 5.39 23.30 3.68
CA ASP A 514 5.84 24.57 3.10
C ASP A 514 5.65 25.69 4.13
N LEU A 515 6.64 25.85 5.02
CA LEU A 515 6.59 26.79 6.13
C LEU A 515 6.45 28.23 5.65
N ASP A 516 7.18 28.64 4.61
CA ASP A 516 7.14 30.00 4.09
C ASP A 516 5.73 30.39 3.61
N ARG A 517 5.06 29.48 2.89
CA ARG A 517 3.69 29.70 2.42
C ARG A 517 2.67 29.67 3.56
N ILE A 518 2.90 28.84 4.57
CA ILE A 518 2.04 28.79 5.77
C ILE A 518 2.19 30.09 6.56
N ASP A 519 3.40 30.53 6.83
CA ASP A 519 3.71 31.73 7.61
C ASP A 519 3.14 32.98 6.93
N ALA A 520 3.33 33.13 5.62
CA ALA A 520 2.74 34.23 4.85
C ALA A 520 1.19 34.25 4.89
N LYS A 521 0.55 33.09 5.03
CA LYS A 521 -0.92 32.99 5.19
C LYS A 521 -1.39 33.26 6.61
N LEU A 522 -0.56 32.96 7.61
CA LEU A 522 -0.86 33.10 9.03
C LEU A 522 -0.53 34.47 9.59
N GLU A 523 0.38 35.22 8.97
CA GLU A 523 0.82 36.55 9.38
C GLU A 523 -0.32 37.48 9.86
N PRO A 524 -1.47 37.60 9.16
CA PRO A 524 -2.57 38.47 9.59
C PRO A 524 -3.29 38.03 10.87
N PHE A 525 -3.13 36.77 11.29
CA PHE A 525 -3.79 36.19 12.47
C PHE A 525 -2.86 36.13 13.69
N MET A 526 -1.54 36.33 13.50
CA MET A 526 -0.56 36.12 14.56
C MET A 526 -0.73 37.08 15.75
N GLU A 527 -1.02 38.35 15.49
CA GLU A 527 -1.26 39.34 16.55
C GLU A 527 -2.51 38.97 17.36
N THR A 528 -3.62 38.64 16.68
CA THR A 528 -4.86 38.22 17.33
C THR A 528 -4.70 36.92 18.13
N ILE A 529 -3.94 35.96 17.63
CA ILE A 529 -3.64 34.72 18.34
C ILE A 529 -2.83 35.01 19.61
N ARG A 530 -1.79 35.86 19.53
CA ARG A 530 -0.99 36.27 20.69
C ARG A 530 -1.82 36.98 21.75
N GLU A 531 -2.73 37.86 21.35
CA GLU A 531 -3.62 38.55 22.28
C GLU A 531 -4.60 37.59 22.99
N LEU A 532 -5.15 36.61 22.28
CA LEU A 532 -6.18 35.71 22.80
C LEU A 532 -5.65 34.51 23.60
N LEU A 533 -4.43 34.05 23.31
CA LEU A 533 -3.84 32.86 23.93
C LEU A 533 -2.58 33.17 24.75
N GLY A 534 -2.04 34.38 24.65
CA GLY A 534 -0.76 34.75 25.22
C GLY A 534 0.43 34.24 24.39
N GLU A 535 1.64 34.49 24.87
CA GLU A 535 2.84 33.82 24.37
C GLU A 535 2.95 32.43 25.02
N ASP A 536 3.22 31.40 24.21
CA ASP A 536 3.60 30.10 24.75
C ASP A 536 4.83 30.27 25.63
N GLY A 537 4.72 29.92 26.91
CA GLY A 537 5.88 29.80 27.78
C GLY A 537 6.81 28.76 27.18
N THR A 538 7.97 29.18 26.69
CA THR A 538 9.02 28.27 26.21
C THR A 538 9.67 27.55 27.39
N ASP A 539 8.93 26.70 28.08
CA ASP A 539 9.52 25.63 28.88
C ASP A 539 10.02 24.57 27.90
N GLY A 540 11.12 24.90 27.21
CA GLY A 540 11.88 23.92 26.46
C GLY A 540 12.21 22.74 27.38
N PRO A 541 12.28 21.51 26.85
CA PRO A 541 12.61 20.35 27.67
C PRO A 541 13.90 20.65 28.42
N LYS A 542 13.82 20.76 29.75
CA LYS A 542 15.00 20.98 30.60
C LYS A 542 16.04 19.97 30.16
N LYS A 543 17.10 20.45 29.49
CA LYS A 543 18.27 19.65 29.12
C LYS A 543 18.60 18.83 30.35
N ARG A 544 18.53 17.50 30.25
CA ARG A 544 19.06 16.61 31.27
C ARG A 544 20.51 17.05 31.49
N THR A 545 20.75 17.80 32.56
CA THR A 545 22.09 18.16 32.98
C THR A 545 22.81 16.83 33.19
N LYS A 546 23.92 16.64 32.49
CA LYS A 546 24.79 15.48 32.67
C LYS A 546 25.04 15.30 34.16
N ALA A 547 24.74 14.12 34.69
CA ALA A 547 25.11 13.75 36.04
C ALA A 547 26.64 13.93 36.19
N PRO A 548 27.13 14.65 37.20
CA PRO A 548 28.55 14.67 37.50
C PRO A 548 28.94 13.27 37.97
N THR A 549 29.87 12.65 37.25
CA THR A 549 30.60 11.46 37.67
C THR A 549 31.47 11.82 38.86
N GLY A 550 31.19 11.25 40.04
CA GLY A 550 32.00 11.41 41.23
C GLY A 550 31.35 10.78 42.46
N GLU A 551 32.10 9.89 43.11
CA GLU A 551 31.73 9.05 44.24
C GLU A 551 31.38 9.83 45.52
N GLY A 552 30.38 9.34 46.27
CA GLY A 552 30.06 9.76 47.65
C GLY A 552 28.56 9.96 47.92
N PRO A 553 28.02 9.47 49.05
CA PRO A 553 26.58 9.55 49.32
C PRO A 553 26.19 10.97 49.73
N SER A 554 25.52 11.70 48.84
CA SER A 554 24.97 13.02 49.16
C SER A 554 23.57 12.91 49.79
N ALA A 555 23.37 13.74 50.80
CA ALA A 555 22.28 13.71 51.76
C ALA A 555 20.86 13.84 51.15
N LYS A 556 19.88 13.23 51.83
CA LYS A 556 18.44 13.33 51.52
C LYS A 556 17.99 14.80 51.55
N VAL A 557 17.79 15.39 50.38
CA VAL A 557 17.01 16.62 50.19
C VAL A 557 15.51 16.29 50.41
N PRO A 558 14.70 17.20 51.00
CA PRO A 558 13.37 16.88 51.52
C PRO A 558 12.39 16.48 50.42
N LYS A 559 11.55 15.50 50.73
CA LYS A 559 10.45 15.03 49.88
C LYS A 559 9.54 16.22 49.56
N VAL A 560 9.37 16.49 48.26
CA VAL A 560 8.35 17.39 47.68
C VAL A 560 7.02 17.17 48.40
N THR A 561 6.40 18.24 48.88
CA THR A 561 5.05 18.27 49.45
C THR A 561 4.10 17.58 48.49
N ALA A 562 3.48 16.48 48.94
CA ALA A 562 2.52 15.74 48.12
C ALA A 562 1.36 16.68 47.74
N GLU A 563 1.05 16.77 46.44
CA GLU A 563 -0.18 17.40 45.97
C GLU A 563 -1.36 16.73 46.67
N VAL A 564 -2.04 17.48 47.52
CA VAL A 564 -3.24 17.02 48.23
C VAL A 564 -4.42 17.32 47.33
N ASN A 565 -5.14 16.29 46.87
CA ASN A 565 -6.42 16.47 46.19
C ASN A 565 -7.57 16.26 47.21
N PRO A 566 -8.24 17.35 47.68
CA PRO A 566 -9.25 17.30 48.73
C PRO A 566 -10.39 16.34 48.48
N THR A 567 -10.93 16.33 47.26
CA THR A 567 -12.13 15.56 46.90
C THR A 567 -11.86 14.05 46.90
N ALA A 568 -10.71 13.64 46.38
CA ALA A 568 -10.30 12.23 46.35
C ALA A 568 -10.10 11.62 47.76
N ILE A 569 -9.65 12.43 48.72
CA ILE A 569 -9.46 11.99 50.11
C ILE A 569 -10.82 11.80 50.80
N VAL A 570 -11.73 12.77 50.65
CA VAL A 570 -13.08 12.70 51.22
C VAL A 570 -13.87 11.52 50.65
N GLU A 571 -13.80 11.28 49.34
CA GLU A 571 -14.45 10.13 48.70
C GLU A 571 -13.85 8.78 49.12
N SER A 572 -12.52 8.72 49.30
CA SER A 572 -11.84 7.50 49.76
C SER A 572 -12.23 7.15 51.21
N VAL A 573 -12.43 8.16 52.06
CA VAL A 573 -12.91 8.00 53.44
C VAL A 573 -14.39 7.61 53.47
N ARG A 574 -15.25 8.27 52.68
CA ARG A 574 -16.69 7.96 52.55
C ARG A 574 -16.93 6.52 52.07
N ASN A 575 -16.12 6.05 51.12
CA ASN A 575 -16.23 4.70 50.55
C ASN A 575 -15.48 3.61 51.35
N GLY A 576 -14.94 3.93 52.53
CA GLY A 576 -14.21 2.97 53.39
C GLY A 576 -12.86 2.48 52.85
N LYS A 577 -12.34 3.05 51.75
CA LYS A 577 -11.08 2.66 51.11
C LYS A 577 -9.88 3.39 51.73
N THR A 578 -9.68 3.21 53.03
CA THR A 578 -8.70 3.99 53.83
C THR A 578 -7.31 3.36 53.91
N THR A 579 -7.14 2.12 53.44
CA THR A 579 -5.86 1.39 53.48
C THR A 579 -4.76 2.04 52.64
N GLY A 580 -5.10 2.64 51.49
CA GLY A 580 -4.16 3.32 50.58
C GLY A 580 -3.74 4.74 50.97
N LEU A 581 -4.41 5.38 51.95
CA LEU A 581 -4.10 6.76 52.35
C LEU A 581 -2.84 6.83 53.21
N LEU A 582 -1.87 7.66 52.82
CA LEU A 582 -0.66 7.89 53.61
C LEU A 582 -0.93 8.90 54.74
N VAL A 583 -0.32 8.67 55.92
CA VAL A 583 -0.45 9.55 57.09
C VAL A 583 -0.01 10.99 56.77
N GLY A 584 1.03 11.15 55.95
CA GLY A 584 1.50 12.48 55.52
C GLY A 584 0.47 13.25 54.69
N THR A 585 -0.28 12.57 53.82
CA THR A 585 -1.33 13.17 52.98
C THR A 585 -2.55 13.58 53.81
N LEU A 586 -2.95 12.74 54.77
CA LEU A 586 -4.05 13.05 55.71
C LEU A 586 -3.72 14.24 56.61
N ARG A 587 -2.48 14.35 57.09
CA ARG A 587 -2.03 15.50 57.90
C ARG A 587 -2.01 16.79 57.08
N ALA A 588 -1.44 16.73 55.87
CA ALA A 588 -1.40 17.90 54.99
C ALA A 588 -2.81 18.38 54.61
N TYR A 589 -3.74 17.45 54.39
CA TYR A 589 -5.14 17.77 54.15
C TYR A 589 -5.83 18.42 55.36
N LEU A 590 -5.73 17.82 56.54
CA LEU A 590 -6.34 18.37 57.76
C LEU A 590 -5.73 19.73 58.14
N GLN A 591 -4.43 19.92 57.91
CA GLN A 591 -3.76 21.20 58.13
C GLN A 591 -4.20 22.28 57.12
N GLN A 592 -4.50 21.92 55.86
CA GLN A 592 -5.14 22.83 54.89
C GLN A 592 -6.56 23.21 55.29
N GLN A 593 -7.28 22.33 55.99
CA GLN A 593 -8.63 22.60 56.51
C GLN A 593 -8.61 23.31 57.89
N GLY A 594 -7.44 23.76 58.36
CA GLY A 594 -7.31 24.55 59.60
C GLY A 594 -7.36 23.72 60.90
N VAL A 595 -7.12 22.41 60.83
CA VAL A 595 -7.12 21.53 62.01
C VAL A 595 -5.71 21.42 62.60
N ASP A 596 -5.54 21.96 63.81
CA ASP A 596 -4.29 21.90 64.57
C ASP A 596 -4.12 20.58 65.35
N GLY A 597 -2.88 20.22 65.69
CA GLY A 597 -2.58 19.07 66.56
C GLY A 597 -2.43 17.70 65.87
N THR A 598 -2.43 17.65 64.54
CA THR A 598 -2.41 16.40 63.74
C THR A 598 -1.06 15.63 63.78
N ALA A 599 0.00 16.23 64.32
CA ALA A 599 1.36 15.66 64.31
C ALA A 599 1.54 14.40 65.18
N LYS A 600 0.77 14.27 66.29
CA LYS A 600 0.84 13.13 67.21
C LYS A 600 -0.24 12.07 66.96
N MET A 601 -1.14 12.31 66.02
CA MET A 601 -2.25 11.41 65.72
C MET A 601 -1.82 10.23 64.86
N ASN A 602 -2.37 9.06 65.17
CA ASN A 602 -2.21 7.85 64.37
C ASN A 602 -3.18 7.90 63.16
N LYS A 603 -2.98 6.97 62.21
CA LYS A 603 -3.76 6.96 60.94
C LYS A 603 -5.27 6.87 61.17
N ALA A 604 -5.72 6.09 62.16
CA ALA A 604 -7.14 5.93 62.48
C ALA A 604 -7.75 7.24 63.00
N ALA A 605 -7.09 7.91 63.95
CA ALA A 605 -7.54 9.19 64.48
C ALA A 605 -7.61 10.30 63.41
N LEU A 606 -6.67 10.31 62.46
CA LEU A 606 -6.70 11.25 61.34
C LEU A 606 -7.88 10.99 60.40
N ILE A 607 -8.26 9.73 60.18
CA ILE A 607 -9.43 9.37 59.36
C ILE A 607 -10.72 9.78 60.06
N ASP A 608 -10.83 9.54 61.37
CA ASP A 608 -12.02 9.92 62.14
C ASP A 608 -12.20 11.44 62.20
N GLN A 609 -11.10 12.20 62.24
CA GLN A 609 -11.17 13.66 62.18
C GLN A 609 -11.59 14.18 60.79
N VAL A 610 -11.21 13.50 59.71
CA VAL A 610 -11.74 13.78 58.36
C VAL A 610 -13.24 13.45 58.28
N LYS A 611 -13.71 12.38 58.93
CA LYS A 611 -15.13 12.06 59.00
C LYS A 611 -15.94 13.11 59.77
N GLN A 612 -15.43 13.55 60.92
CA GLN A 612 -16.05 14.60 61.71
C GLN A 612 -16.11 15.94 60.97
N LEU A 613 -15.10 16.28 60.17
CA LEU A 613 -15.04 17.54 59.44
C LEU A 613 -16.03 17.60 58.25
N HIS A 614 -16.51 16.44 57.77
CA HIS A 614 -17.39 16.30 56.60
C HIS A 614 -18.72 15.58 56.90
N ASP A 615 -19.05 15.34 58.17
CA ASP A 615 -20.21 14.56 58.63
C ASP A 615 -20.40 13.22 57.87
N LEU A 616 -19.33 12.40 57.82
CA LEU A 616 -19.28 11.12 57.09
C LEU A 616 -19.46 9.87 57.94
#